data_AF-A0A0T2NG51-F1
#
_entry.id   AF-A0A0T2NG51-F1
#
_cell.length_a   1.000
_cell.length_b   1.000
_cell.length_c   1.000
_cell.angle_alpha   90.00
_cell.angle_beta   90.00
_cell.angle_gamma   90.00
#
_symmetry.space_group_name_H-M   'P 1'
#
loop_
_entity.id
_entity.type
_entity.pdbx_description
1 polymer ?
#
loop_
_entity_poly.entity_id
_entity_poly.type
_entity_poly.pdbx_seq_one_letter_code
_entity_poly.pdbx_strand_id
1 'polypeptide(L)'
;MTQPTPLNPNSGLAAAAAAGIKLTSPDRVVYPGQGVTKADLVAYYAAVAERMLPYVENRPLSLLRCPQGRSKFCFFQKHDTGGFPDAMASSPITEKDGSTDNYFYVTDLAGLIAGTQMNVLEWHLWGARFDDIEKPERVVFDIDPDEGMDFAHVRTAALDIRTELSAWALESYALVTGHAVKRAKLPDPWKYYASTTQSITKAMWSAVASPAS
;
A
#
# COMPACT_ATOMS: atom_id res chain seq x y z
N MET A 1 -19.18 16.36 -4.71
CA MET A 1 -18.20 15.41 -4.13
C MET A 1 -18.21 15.61 -2.62
N THR A 2 -18.65 14.62 -1.86
CA THR A 2 -18.62 14.68 -0.39
C THR A 2 -17.16 14.65 0.06
N GLN A 3 -16.78 15.56 0.95
CA GLN A 3 -15.42 15.59 1.49
C GLN A 3 -15.11 14.28 2.22
N PRO A 4 -13.91 13.69 2.07
CA PRO A 4 -13.53 12.53 2.86
C PRO A 4 -13.54 12.92 4.33
N THR A 5 -14.16 12.07 5.15
CA THR A 5 -14.17 12.23 6.61
C THR A 5 -12.73 12.29 7.12
N PRO A 6 -12.36 13.28 7.94
CA PRO A 6 -11.03 13.33 8.56
C PRO A 6 -10.74 12.04 9.31
N LEU A 7 -9.52 11.52 9.17
CA LEU A 7 -9.07 10.37 9.94
C LEU A 7 -9.16 10.71 11.43
N ASN A 8 -9.68 9.76 12.21
CA ASN A 8 -9.92 9.90 13.63
C ASN A 8 -9.27 8.71 14.35
N PRO A 9 -8.33 8.92 15.30
CA PRO A 9 -7.74 7.84 16.07
C PRO A 9 -8.76 6.89 16.72
N ASN A 10 -9.90 7.42 17.17
CA ASN A 10 -10.96 6.61 17.78
C ASN A 10 -11.58 5.63 16.79
N SER A 11 -11.68 6.01 15.51
CA SER A 11 -12.15 5.10 14.47
C SER A 11 -11.15 3.97 14.21
N GLY A 12 -9.85 4.25 14.33
CA GLY A 12 -8.80 3.23 14.27
C GLY A 12 -8.86 2.25 15.45
N LEU A 13 -9.06 2.75 16.67
CA LEU A 13 -9.25 1.91 17.86
C LEU A 13 -10.49 1.03 17.73
N ALA A 14 -11.61 1.58 17.27
CA ALA A 14 -12.85 0.83 17.04
C ALA A 14 -12.67 -0.25 15.96
N ALA A 15 -12.01 0.07 14.85
CA ALA A 15 -11.71 -0.89 13.79
C ALA A 15 -10.83 -2.04 14.28
N ALA A 16 -9.79 -1.73 15.07
CA ALA A 16 -8.93 -2.76 15.64
C ALA A 16 -9.69 -3.68 16.62
N ALA A 17 -10.53 -3.11 17.48
CA ALA A 17 -11.37 -3.88 18.39
C ALA A 17 -12.35 -4.79 17.64
N ALA A 18 -13.00 -4.28 16.58
CA ALA A 18 -13.89 -5.05 15.73
C ALA A 18 -13.16 -6.18 14.98
N ALA A 19 -11.90 -5.96 14.61
CA ALA A 19 -11.03 -6.97 14.02
C ALA A 19 -10.38 -7.94 15.04
N GLY A 20 -10.67 -7.80 16.34
CA GLY A 20 -10.07 -8.64 17.39
C GLY A 20 -8.57 -8.37 17.63
N ILE A 21 -8.03 -7.25 17.14
CA ILE A 21 -6.60 -6.92 17.25
C ILE A 21 -6.38 -5.92 18.38
N LYS A 22 -5.57 -6.29 19.38
CA LYS A 22 -5.13 -5.37 20.42
C LYS A 22 -4.01 -4.46 19.92
N LEU A 23 -4.30 -3.17 19.74
CA LEU A 23 -3.27 -2.17 19.47
C LEU A 23 -2.51 -1.81 20.75
N THR A 24 -1.19 -1.86 20.69
CA THR A 24 -0.31 -1.31 21.74
C THR A 24 0.28 0.03 21.27
N SER A 25 0.42 0.98 22.20
CA SER A 25 0.89 2.34 21.90
C SER A 25 0.17 2.98 20.70
N PRO A 26 -1.17 3.06 20.72
CA PRO A 26 -1.97 3.57 19.60
C PRO A 26 -1.66 5.04 19.26
N ASP A 27 -1.28 5.81 20.27
CA ASP A 27 -0.88 7.22 20.23
C ASP A 27 0.53 7.44 19.68
N ARG A 28 1.32 6.38 19.49
CA ARG A 28 2.68 6.50 18.99
C ARG A 28 2.68 7.06 17.57
N VAL A 29 3.38 8.18 17.39
CA VAL A 29 3.58 8.83 16.09
C VAL A 29 4.43 7.96 15.17
N VAL A 30 3.90 7.63 13.99
CA VAL A 30 4.59 6.83 12.96
C VAL A 30 5.09 7.70 11.80
N TYR A 31 4.46 8.85 11.53
CA TYR A 31 4.96 9.87 10.59
C TYR A 31 5.13 11.23 11.29
N PRO A 32 6.31 11.52 11.86
CA PRO A 32 6.52 12.72 12.69
C PRO A 32 6.28 14.05 12.00
N GLY A 33 6.63 14.18 10.72
CA GLY A 33 6.39 15.41 9.95
C GLY A 33 4.91 15.72 9.72
N GLN A 34 4.02 14.77 10.01
CA GLN A 34 2.59 14.82 9.72
C GLN A 34 1.74 14.64 10.98
N GLY A 35 2.36 14.25 12.11
CA GLY A 35 1.66 13.95 13.35
C GLY A 35 0.82 12.67 13.34
N VAL A 36 0.91 11.84 12.30
CA VAL A 36 0.09 10.62 12.15
C VAL A 36 0.51 9.57 13.16
N THR A 37 -0.45 9.08 13.95
CA THR A 37 -0.26 8.02 14.96
C THR A 37 -0.52 6.62 14.38
N LYS A 38 -0.19 5.58 15.14
CA LYS A 38 -0.54 4.19 14.79
C LYS A 38 -2.06 4.03 14.63
N ALA A 39 -2.86 4.61 15.54
CA ALA A 39 -4.31 4.55 15.45
C ALA A 39 -4.86 5.26 14.21
N ASP A 40 -4.26 6.39 13.81
CA ASP A 40 -4.61 7.08 12.56
C ASP A 40 -4.34 6.20 11.33
N LEU A 41 -3.21 5.50 11.33
CA LEU A 41 -2.86 4.59 10.23
C LEU A 41 -3.83 3.41 10.15
N VAL A 42 -4.28 2.88 11.29
CA VAL A 42 -5.34 1.86 11.33
C VAL A 42 -6.67 2.41 10.82
N ALA A 43 -7.04 3.63 11.23
CA ALA A 43 -8.24 4.32 10.74
C ALA A 43 -8.20 4.47 9.21
N TYR A 44 -7.03 4.81 8.66
CA TYR A 44 -6.81 4.91 7.23
C TYR A 44 -7.05 3.57 6.53
N TYR A 45 -6.42 2.48 6.97
CA TYR A 45 -6.64 1.16 6.37
C TYR A 45 -8.10 0.74 6.44
N ALA A 46 -8.78 0.96 7.57
CA ALA A 46 -10.20 0.67 7.69
C ALA A 46 -11.05 1.46 6.69
N ALA A 47 -10.72 2.73 6.45
CA ALA A 47 -11.46 3.59 5.51
C ALA A 47 -11.25 3.21 4.03
N VAL A 48 -10.09 2.63 3.68
CA VAL A 48 -9.78 2.27 2.28
C VAL A 48 -9.89 0.77 1.99
N ALA A 49 -10.08 -0.08 3.01
CA ALA A 49 -10.03 -1.54 2.92
C ALA A 49 -10.89 -2.10 1.78
N GLU A 50 -12.15 -1.67 1.68
CA GLU A 50 -13.09 -2.16 0.65
C GLU A 50 -12.53 -1.97 -0.77
N ARG A 51 -11.81 -0.88 -1.01
CA ARG A 51 -11.20 -0.58 -2.32
C ARG A 51 -9.78 -1.14 -2.45
N MET A 52 -9.08 -1.32 -1.34
CA MET A 52 -7.69 -1.76 -1.32
C MET A 52 -7.58 -3.29 -1.44
N LEU A 53 -8.40 -4.03 -0.68
CA LEU A 53 -8.26 -5.48 -0.51
C LEU A 53 -8.28 -6.29 -1.82
N PRO A 54 -9.12 -6.00 -2.83
CA PRO A 54 -9.10 -6.76 -4.09
C PRO A 54 -7.73 -6.77 -4.79
N TYR A 55 -6.89 -5.76 -4.54
CA TYR A 55 -5.55 -5.62 -5.12
C TYR A 55 -4.43 -6.19 -4.25
N VAL A 56 -4.71 -6.45 -2.98
CA VAL A 56 -3.71 -6.76 -1.94
C VAL A 56 -3.86 -8.18 -1.42
N GLU A 57 -5.09 -8.66 -1.28
CA GLU A 57 -5.40 -9.94 -0.64
C GLU A 57 -4.77 -11.13 -1.37
N ASN A 58 -4.40 -12.16 -0.61
CA ASN A 58 -3.89 -13.44 -1.12
C ASN A 58 -2.66 -13.32 -2.02
N ARG A 59 -1.90 -12.23 -1.91
CA ARG A 59 -0.61 -12.05 -2.59
C ARG A 59 0.54 -12.23 -1.62
N PRO A 60 1.57 -13.03 -1.98
CA PRO A 60 2.83 -12.99 -1.28
C PRO A 60 3.33 -11.54 -1.17
N LEU A 61 3.80 -11.17 0.00
CA LEU A 61 4.28 -9.81 0.24
C LEU A 61 5.48 -9.77 1.18
N SER A 62 6.26 -8.71 1.00
CA SER A 62 7.29 -8.28 1.94
C SER A 62 6.82 -7.04 2.70
N LEU A 63 7.31 -6.89 3.92
CA LEU A 63 6.91 -5.82 4.83
C LEU A 63 8.06 -4.83 4.98
N LEU A 64 7.79 -3.54 4.89
CA LEU A 64 8.69 -2.54 5.46
C LEU A 64 8.21 -2.14 6.85
N ARG A 65 9.01 -2.48 7.86
CA ARG A 65 8.69 -2.24 9.26
C ARG A 65 9.53 -1.11 9.82
N CYS A 66 8.88 -0.16 10.49
CA CYS A 66 9.53 0.98 11.14
C CYS A 66 9.09 1.06 12.61
N PRO A 67 9.71 0.28 13.51
CA PRO A 67 9.28 0.17 14.92
C PRO A 67 9.22 1.49 15.68
N GLN A 68 10.07 2.46 15.30
CA GLN A 68 10.14 3.78 15.91
C GLN A 68 9.58 4.90 14.99
N GLY A 69 8.80 4.54 13.97
CA GLY A 69 8.28 5.46 12.97
C GLY A 69 9.22 5.71 11.79
N ARG A 70 8.71 6.38 10.76
CA ARG A 70 9.34 6.53 9.43
C ARG A 70 10.65 7.33 9.42
N SER A 71 10.88 8.19 10.42
CA SER A 71 12.07 9.04 10.49
C SER A 71 13.29 8.35 11.10
N LYS A 72 13.20 7.06 11.41
CA LYS A 72 14.23 6.28 12.08
C LYS A 72 14.51 4.99 11.30
N PHE A 73 15.19 4.04 11.94
CA PHE A 73 15.51 2.75 11.32
C PHE A 73 14.25 1.99 10.89
N CYS A 74 14.22 1.62 9.61
CA CYS A 74 13.27 0.71 9.02
C CYS A 74 14.01 -0.48 8.42
N PHE A 75 13.35 -1.64 8.35
CA PHE A 75 13.93 -2.82 7.73
C PHE A 75 12.87 -3.58 6.94
N PHE A 76 13.33 -4.27 5.88
CA PHE A 76 12.51 -5.17 5.11
C PHE A 76 12.45 -6.54 5.78
N GLN A 77 11.25 -7.10 5.85
CA GLN A 77 11.01 -8.46 6.30
C GLN A 77 10.24 -9.20 5.22
N LYS A 78 10.90 -10.17 4.60
CA LYS A 78 10.31 -11.03 3.56
C LYS A 78 9.55 -12.21 4.16
N HIS A 79 10.16 -12.84 5.17
CA HIS A 79 9.71 -14.12 5.69
C HIS A 79 9.09 -13.99 7.08
N ASP A 80 8.10 -14.83 7.34
CA ASP A 80 7.52 -14.98 8.68
C ASP A 80 8.45 -15.79 9.58
N THR A 81 8.99 -15.10 10.59
CA THR A 81 9.86 -15.67 11.62
C THR A 81 9.10 -15.85 12.95
N GLY A 82 7.77 -15.73 12.93
CA GLY A 82 6.90 -15.77 14.10
C GLY A 82 6.71 -14.42 14.81
N GLY A 83 5.71 -14.38 15.69
CA GLY A 83 5.42 -13.22 16.56
C GLY A 83 4.43 -12.20 15.99
N PHE A 84 3.87 -12.45 14.80
CA PHE A 84 2.73 -11.69 14.29
C PHE A 84 1.41 -12.21 14.91
N PRO A 85 0.37 -11.36 15.04
CA PRO A 85 -0.97 -11.84 15.36
C PRO A 85 -1.49 -12.80 14.27
N ASP A 86 -2.28 -13.80 14.65
CA ASP A 86 -2.80 -14.85 13.74
C ASP A 86 -3.55 -14.31 12.50
N ALA A 87 -4.11 -13.11 12.58
CA ALA A 87 -4.75 -12.45 11.43
C ALA A 87 -3.77 -12.07 10.31
N MET A 88 -2.47 -11.99 10.60
CA MET A 88 -1.42 -11.88 9.58
C MET A 88 -1.06 -13.28 9.08
N ALA A 89 -1.54 -13.62 7.89
CA ALA A 89 -1.35 -14.96 7.35
C ALA A 89 0.06 -15.17 6.76
N SER A 90 0.50 -16.43 6.76
CA SER A 90 1.75 -16.85 6.13
C SER A 90 1.59 -18.22 5.46
N SER A 91 2.32 -18.45 4.37
CA SER A 91 2.32 -19.74 3.64
C SER A 91 3.70 -20.00 3.04
N PRO A 92 4.17 -21.26 3.00
CA PRO A 92 5.46 -21.59 2.41
C PRO A 92 5.48 -21.35 0.90
N ILE A 93 6.62 -20.87 0.40
CA ILE A 93 6.97 -20.82 -1.02
C ILE A 93 8.33 -21.48 -1.19
N THR A 94 8.43 -22.40 -2.15
CA THR A 94 9.71 -22.98 -2.55
C THR A 94 10.39 -22.06 -3.56
N GLU A 95 11.58 -21.58 -3.23
CA GLU A 95 12.38 -20.70 -4.09
C GLU A 95 13.15 -21.49 -5.15
N LYS A 96 13.71 -20.77 -6.12
CA LYS A 96 14.46 -21.35 -7.25
C LYS A 96 15.69 -22.14 -6.84
N ASP A 97 16.25 -21.85 -5.68
CA ASP A 97 17.40 -22.57 -5.11
C ASP A 97 16.99 -23.83 -4.32
N GLY A 98 15.69 -24.13 -4.24
CA GLY A 98 15.12 -25.27 -3.54
C GLY A 98 14.87 -25.03 -2.05
N SER A 99 15.21 -23.86 -1.51
CA SER A 99 14.81 -23.47 -0.16
C SER A 99 13.31 -23.26 -0.07
N THR A 100 12.74 -23.36 1.13
CA THR A 100 11.31 -23.08 1.35
C THR A 100 11.17 -22.19 2.56
N ASP A 101 10.59 -21.02 2.35
CA ASP A 101 10.38 -20.00 3.37
C ASP A 101 8.91 -19.59 3.43
N ASN A 102 8.44 -19.18 4.61
CA ASN A 102 7.08 -18.69 4.80
C ASN A 102 6.97 -17.23 4.38
N TYR A 103 6.14 -16.94 3.40
CA TYR A 103 5.84 -15.59 2.94
C TYR A 103 4.53 -15.10 3.54
N PHE A 104 4.50 -13.81 3.88
CA PHE A 104 3.31 -13.15 4.39
C PHE A 104 2.25 -12.94 3.29
N TYR A 105 1.00 -12.87 3.70
CA TYR A 105 -0.11 -12.25 2.96
C TYR A 105 -1.19 -11.75 3.92
N VAL A 106 -2.13 -11.00 3.38
CA VAL A 106 -3.35 -10.60 4.09
C VAL A 106 -4.56 -11.17 3.37
N THR A 107 -5.59 -11.53 4.13
CA THR A 107 -6.88 -12.03 3.61
C THR A 107 -7.99 -10.99 3.77
N ASP A 108 -7.84 -10.06 4.72
CA ASP A 108 -8.85 -9.09 5.08
C ASP A 108 -8.24 -7.86 5.80
N LEU A 109 -9.11 -6.98 6.31
CA LEU A 109 -8.72 -5.83 7.10
C LEU A 109 -8.00 -6.22 8.40
N ALA A 110 -8.35 -7.34 9.05
CA ALA A 110 -7.70 -7.75 10.29
C ALA A 110 -6.20 -8.03 10.06
N GLY A 111 -5.84 -8.61 8.91
CA GLY A 111 -4.44 -8.78 8.51
C GLY A 111 -3.69 -7.45 8.33
N LEU A 112 -4.32 -6.45 7.70
CA LEU A 112 -3.73 -5.10 7.56
C LEU A 112 -3.51 -4.44 8.94
N ILE A 113 -4.48 -4.58 9.85
CA ILE A 113 -4.39 -4.04 11.22
C ILE A 113 -3.31 -4.79 12.02
N ALA A 114 -3.23 -6.11 11.90
CA ALA A 114 -2.22 -6.94 12.54
C ALA A 114 -0.80 -6.54 12.10
N GLY A 115 -0.55 -6.35 10.81
CA GLY A 115 0.73 -5.83 10.33
C GLY A 115 1.02 -4.42 10.83
N THR A 116 0.02 -3.53 10.84
CA THR A 116 0.17 -2.16 11.37
C THR A 116 0.54 -2.16 12.85
N GLN A 117 -0.07 -3.06 13.64
CA GLN A 117 0.30 -3.29 15.04
C GLN A 117 1.77 -3.71 15.19
N MET A 118 2.26 -4.51 14.24
CA MET A 118 3.66 -4.93 14.12
C MET A 118 4.58 -3.91 13.44
N ASN A 119 4.11 -2.66 13.30
CA ASN A 119 4.83 -1.50 12.76
C ASN A 119 5.13 -1.57 11.27
N VAL A 120 4.34 -2.33 10.51
CA VAL A 120 4.36 -2.31 9.04
C VAL A 120 3.83 -0.95 8.59
N LEU A 121 4.65 -0.23 7.83
CA LEU A 121 4.25 1.03 7.19
C LEU A 121 4.01 0.86 5.69
N GLU A 122 4.58 -0.17 5.08
CA GLU A 122 4.49 -0.40 3.64
C GLU A 122 4.36 -1.89 3.32
N TRP A 123 3.56 -2.18 2.30
CA TRP A 123 3.25 -3.52 1.81
C TRP A 123 3.83 -3.70 0.43
N HIS A 124 4.79 -4.61 0.27
CA HIS A 124 5.49 -4.83 -0.99
C HIS A 124 5.00 -6.12 -1.61
N LEU A 125 4.02 -5.99 -2.50
CA LEU A 125 3.26 -7.10 -3.02
C LEU A 125 3.87 -7.71 -4.27
N TRP A 126 3.76 -9.01 -4.39
CA TRP A 126 4.05 -9.71 -5.64
C TRP A 126 2.99 -9.41 -6.71
N GLY A 127 3.33 -9.64 -7.97
CA GLY A 127 2.39 -9.53 -9.10
C GLY A 127 1.43 -10.73 -9.22
N ALA A 128 1.75 -11.84 -8.54
CA ALA A 128 0.97 -13.06 -8.52
C ALA A 128 0.21 -13.23 -7.19
N ARG A 129 -0.66 -14.22 -7.15
CA ARG A 129 -1.39 -14.68 -5.95
C ARG A 129 -0.85 -16.04 -5.51
N PHE A 130 -1.22 -16.47 -4.30
CA PHE A 130 -0.77 -17.74 -3.72
C PHE A 130 -1.32 -18.99 -4.41
N ASP A 131 -2.42 -18.88 -5.14
CA ASP A 131 -2.99 -19.99 -5.91
C ASP A 131 -2.12 -20.39 -7.11
N ASP A 132 -1.44 -19.42 -7.74
CA ASP A 132 -0.46 -19.64 -8.81
C ASP A 132 0.60 -18.53 -8.85
N ILE A 133 1.70 -18.72 -8.11
CA ILE A 133 2.77 -17.72 -7.96
C ILE A 133 3.56 -17.49 -9.25
N GLU A 134 3.54 -18.43 -10.19
CA GLU A 134 4.24 -18.35 -11.48
C GLU A 134 3.39 -17.64 -12.55
N LYS A 135 2.16 -17.28 -12.22
CA LYS A 135 1.21 -16.61 -13.12
C LYS A 135 0.86 -15.21 -12.60
N PRO A 136 1.71 -14.19 -12.85
CA PRO A 136 1.40 -12.83 -12.44
C PRO A 136 0.13 -12.32 -13.14
N GLU A 137 -0.73 -11.67 -12.38
CA GLU A 137 -1.98 -11.08 -12.87
C GLU A 137 -1.82 -9.62 -13.30
N ARG A 138 -0.65 -9.03 -13.02
CA ARG A 138 -0.34 -7.64 -13.35
C ARG A 138 1.11 -7.47 -13.78
N VAL A 139 1.30 -6.51 -14.68
CA VAL A 139 2.61 -5.96 -15.06
C VAL A 139 2.68 -4.53 -14.51
N VAL A 140 3.80 -4.20 -13.88
CA VAL A 140 4.04 -2.86 -13.31
C VAL A 140 5.19 -2.23 -14.07
N PHE A 141 4.94 -1.06 -14.65
CA PHE A 141 5.97 -0.20 -15.22
C PHE A 141 6.35 0.84 -14.18
N ASP A 142 7.58 0.77 -13.67
CA ASP A 142 8.12 1.78 -12.76
C ASP A 142 8.74 2.90 -13.59
N ILE A 143 8.24 4.12 -13.42
CA ILE A 143 8.63 5.28 -14.23
C ILE A 143 9.25 6.32 -13.32
N ASP A 144 10.57 6.29 -13.24
CA ASP A 144 11.35 7.25 -12.49
C ASP A 144 11.93 8.34 -13.42
N PRO A 145 11.90 9.62 -13.00
CA PRO A 145 12.58 10.68 -13.74
C PRO A 145 14.10 10.59 -13.54
N ASP A 146 14.86 10.65 -14.62
CA ASP A 146 16.30 10.87 -14.54
C ASP A 146 16.64 12.25 -13.95
N GLU A 147 17.91 12.44 -13.60
CA GLU A 147 18.42 13.70 -13.09
C GLU A 147 18.08 14.88 -14.01
N GLY A 148 17.36 15.86 -13.45
CA GLY A 148 16.98 17.06 -14.19
C GLY A 148 15.60 16.99 -14.84
N MET A 149 14.96 15.82 -14.90
CA MET A 149 13.56 15.70 -15.32
C MET A 149 12.61 15.99 -14.17
N ASP A 150 11.50 16.65 -14.49
CA ASP A 150 10.42 16.93 -13.53
C ASP A 150 9.28 15.91 -13.64
N PHE A 151 8.28 16.03 -12.77
CA PHE A 151 7.13 15.12 -12.76
C PHE A 151 6.26 15.21 -14.04
N ALA A 152 6.34 16.30 -14.81
CA ALA A 152 5.61 16.40 -16.07
C ALA A 152 6.14 15.41 -17.11
N HIS A 153 7.44 15.09 -17.06
CA HIS A 153 8.05 14.06 -17.90
C HIS A 153 7.52 12.66 -17.54
N VAL A 154 7.45 12.33 -16.25
CA VAL A 154 6.86 11.08 -15.75
C VAL A 154 5.40 10.95 -16.21
N ARG A 155 4.62 12.03 -16.10
CA ARG A 155 3.22 12.05 -16.56
C ARG A 155 3.11 11.80 -18.07
N THR A 156 4.01 12.39 -18.85
CA THR A 156 4.01 12.22 -20.31
C THR A 156 4.35 10.78 -20.67
N ALA A 157 5.42 10.22 -20.11
CA ALA A 157 5.80 8.82 -20.31
C ALA A 157 4.68 7.84 -19.92
N ALA A 158 3.97 8.09 -18.81
CA ALA A 158 2.84 7.26 -18.39
C ALA A 158 1.67 7.30 -19.40
N LEU A 159 1.42 8.46 -20.03
CA LEU A 159 0.39 8.60 -21.08
C LEU A 159 0.81 7.93 -22.39
N ASP A 160 2.09 7.98 -22.73
CA ASP A 160 2.63 7.30 -23.90
C ASP A 160 2.52 5.78 -23.74
N ILE A 161 2.96 5.24 -22.59
CA ILE A 161 2.81 3.80 -22.26
C ILE A 161 1.33 3.38 -22.30
N ARG A 162 0.42 4.19 -21.75
CA ARG A 162 -1.02 3.90 -21.83
C ARG A 162 -1.52 3.84 -23.27
N THR A 163 -1.05 4.75 -24.13
CA THR A 163 -1.44 4.80 -25.54
C THR A 163 -0.97 3.55 -26.28
N GLU A 164 0.29 3.17 -26.06
CA GLU A 164 0.84 1.93 -26.62
C GLU A 164 0.06 0.72 -26.13
N LEU A 165 -0.11 0.53 -24.81
CA LEU A 165 -0.88 -0.60 -24.26
C LEU A 165 -2.31 -0.66 -24.80
N SER A 166 -2.97 0.48 -24.98
CA SER A 166 -4.33 0.55 -25.53
C SER A 166 -4.40 0.06 -26.97
N ALA A 167 -3.35 0.24 -27.77
CA ALA A 167 -3.28 -0.30 -29.14
C ALA A 167 -3.27 -1.84 -29.18
N TRP A 168 -2.89 -2.48 -28.06
CA TRP A 168 -2.92 -3.93 -27.86
C TRP A 168 -4.16 -4.40 -27.08
N ALA A 169 -5.16 -3.52 -26.91
CA ALA A 169 -6.35 -3.75 -26.09
C ALA A 169 -6.04 -4.09 -24.62
N LEU A 170 -4.91 -3.61 -24.08
CA LEU A 170 -4.53 -3.77 -22.68
C LEU A 170 -4.97 -2.55 -21.88
N GLU A 171 -5.73 -2.80 -20.81
CA GLU A 171 -6.07 -1.76 -19.84
C GLU A 171 -4.88 -1.42 -18.95
N SER A 172 -4.70 -0.14 -18.68
CA SER A 172 -3.66 0.36 -17.79
C SER A 172 -4.17 1.47 -16.87
N TYR A 173 -3.60 1.51 -15.67
CA TYR A 173 -3.97 2.44 -14.61
C TYR A 173 -2.70 3.07 -14.05
N ALA A 174 -2.73 4.39 -13.84
CA ALA A 174 -1.65 5.07 -13.15
C ALA A 174 -1.74 4.80 -11.64
N LEU A 175 -0.61 4.58 -10.99
CA LEU A 175 -0.49 4.53 -9.53
C LEU A 175 0.72 5.35 -9.12
N VAL A 176 0.50 6.38 -8.29
CA VAL A 176 1.60 7.18 -7.76
C VAL A 176 2.28 6.44 -6.61
N THR A 177 3.62 6.39 -6.63
CA THR A 177 4.42 5.62 -5.65
C THR A 177 4.47 6.26 -4.26
N GLY A 178 4.08 7.54 -4.15
CA GLY A 178 4.15 8.31 -2.91
C GLY A 178 5.58 8.70 -2.51
N HIS A 179 6.59 8.39 -3.32
CA HIS A 179 7.95 8.91 -3.13
C HIS A 179 8.03 10.32 -3.74
N ALA A 180 8.70 11.23 -3.05
CA ALA A 180 8.87 12.58 -3.57
C ALA A 180 9.90 12.57 -4.72
N VAL A 181 9.48 13.01 -5.91
CA VAL A 181 10.43 13.50 -6.92
C VAL A 181 11.10 14.73 -6.31
N LYS A 182 12.41 14.65 -6.02
CA LYS A 182 13.18 15.64 -5.22
C LYS A 182 13.13 17.10 -5.72
N ARG A 183 12.45 17.41 -6.83
CA ARG A 183 12.37 18.76 -7.42
C ARG A 183 10.99 19.22 -7.87
N ALA A 184 9.96 18.38 -7.84
CA ALA A 184 8.62 18.81 -8.24
C ALA A 184 7.87 19.39 -7.03
N LYS A 185 7.76 20.73 -6.96
CA LYS A 185 6.67 21.37 -6.20
C LYS A 185 5.37 21.03 -6.91
N LEU A 186 4.79 19.87 -6.60
CA LEU A 186 3.43 19.55 -7.00
C LEU A 186 2.50 20.63 -6.40
N PRO A 187 1.53 21.18 -7.16
CA PRO A 187 0.51 22.05 -6.58
C PRO A 187 -0.19 21.28 -5.46
N ASP A 188 -0.17 21.87 -4.27
CA ASP A 188 -0.70 21.35 -3.00
C ASP A 188 -2.04 20.62 -3.19
N PRO A 189 -2.05 19.28 -3.28
CA PRO A 189 -3.27 18.47 -3.23
C PRO A 189 -3.74 18.30 -1.77
N TRP A 190 -3.12 19.03 -0.86
CA TRP A 190 -2.79 18.67 0.52
C TRP A 190 -3.81 19.18 1.54
N LYS A 191 -4.90 19.83 1.09
CA LYS A 191 -6.08 20.06 1.94
C LYS A 191 -6.98 18.83 2.16
N TYR A 192 -6.80 17.72 1.45
CA TYR A 192 -7.84 16.67 1.42
C TYR A 192 -7.43 15.23 1.73
N TYR A 193 -6.14 14.90 1.77
CA TYR A 193 -5.68 13.58 2.19
C TYR A 193 -4.37 13.71 2.94
N ALA A 194 -4.41 13.50 4.25
CA ALA A 194 -3.23 13.38 5.08
C ALA A 194 -2.36 12.21 4.56
N SER A 195 -1.35 12.59 3.77
CA SER A 195 0.03 12.30 4.10
C SER A 195 0.50 10.84 3.97
N THR A 196 0.90 10.52 2.73
CA THR A 196 1.92 9.55 2.27
C THR A 196 2.10 8.25 3.08
N THR A 197 1.33 7.23 2.72
CA THR A 197 1.67 5.81 2.90
C THR A 197 2.27 5.28 1.60
N GLN A 198 3.43 4.63 1.68
CA GLN A 198 3.98 3.89 0.54
C GLN A 198 3.20 2.57 0.41
N SER A 199 2.90 2.22 -0.84
CA SER A 199 2.15 1.07 -1.34
C SER A 199 0.62 1.10 -1.18
N ILE A 200 -0.01 1.28 -2.35
CA ILE A 200 -1.41 1.04 -2.72
C ILE A 200 -2.39 1.86 -1.89
N THR A 201 -2.69 3.07 -2.36
CA THR A 201 -4.05 3.47 -2.76
C THR A 201 -4.03 4.81 -3.52
N LYS A 202 -4.75 4.80 -4.66
CA LYS A 202 -5.29 5.93 -5.47
C LYS A 202 -4.58 6.24 -6.79
N ALA A 203 -4.98 5.52 -7.84
CA ALA A 203 -5.59 6.11 -9.05
C ALA A 203 -6.36 5.05 -9.91
N MET A 204 -7.48 4.55 -9.38
CA MET A 204 -8.58 3.96 -10.16
C MET A 204 -9.83 4.86 -10.16
N TRP A 205 -9.62 6.18 -10.19
CA TRP A 205 -10.69 7.16 -10.00
C TRP A 205 -11.39 7.63 -11.30
N SER A 206 -11.03 7.11 -12.47
CA SER A 206 -11.68 7.51 -13.75
C SER A 206 -12.36 6.39 -14.54
N ALA A 207 -12.38 5.14 -14.06
CA ALA A 207 -13.06 4.04 -14.75
C ALA A 207 -14.53 3.81 -14.29
N VAL A 208 -15.00 4.50 -13.23
CA VAL A 208 -16.36 4.34 -12.69
C VAL A 208 -17.21 5.62 -12.84
N ALA A 209 -16.67 6.66 -13.47
CA ALA A 209 -17.37 7.93 -13.67
C ALA A 209 -17.48 8.31 -15.15
N SER A 210 -18.04 7.43 -15.96
CA SER A 210 -18.83 7.81 -17.15
C SER A 210 -19.80 6.68 -17.52
N PRO A 211 -21.08 6.99 -17.83
CA PRO A 211 -22.02 5.99 -18.31
C PRO A 211 -21.55 5.43 -19.65
N ALA A 212 -21.77 4.13 -19.86
CA ALA A 212 -21.65 3.51 -21.16
C ALA A 212 -22.48 4.28 -22.20
N SER A 213 -21.85 4.62 -23.32
CA SER A 213 -22.54 4.91 -24.59
C SER A 213 -22.72 3.63 -25.36
#